data_AF-D8M690-F1
#
_entry.id   AF-D8M690-F1
#
_cell.length_a   1.000
_cell.length_b   1.000
_cell.length_c   1.000
_cell.angle_alpha   90.00
_cell.angle_beta   90.00
_cell.angle_gamma   90.00
#
_symmetry.space_group_name_H-M   'P 1'
#
loop_
_entity.id
_entity.type
_entity.pdbx_description
1 polymer ?
#
loop_
_entity_poly.entity_id
_entity_poly.type
_entity_poly.pdbx_seq_one_letter_code
_entity_poly.pdbx_strand_id
1 'polypeptide(L)'
;MTSFGCEYRAHIRCDNGLCAGRNVRTGRSLCLTSLTCPSHRPYLCPDYSCAAHPFYCPSIQFCPEGTYTCSDYSCSTEPCVEEESMCPVSRPVKCDDGQCVSTILDCRNMEGCMAPYECFIAPLSSPSDQCFDGSCVLSYQSCPHADCDALAAELGLSIPLSTCWNGECLVEGTCPPLPSCPLDYPVRCPDGTCQKSAQLCAPQDAAGAQAATYSDCPAGTTRCRTGECLEVCYGVNGCGVSEGMCPNGVCVPLITSDFTGETEFSERCPTTCRAGECLNVIPCTLSSPISLTISPFFDHELPIVLNNKQVNLAILVPSGLLPPSLENVLDLFPVSTSFLSETAGDSGYSATELFISGVFEITTHHTYPRTAISVMETVDHVFSVPITLEIRNIRSEKFDLEEWCLGKYTENGWVCDGDLTEVDRAVYRTLLKSTGIFAIYYRIPESGVIVITEESKMKITAISILTVSYIVVFVPLFYVFWRLLRFRKKLEKAKTLLELNVGDARGVRRRIA
;
A
#
# COMPACT_ATOMS: atom_id res chain seq x y z
N MET A 1 -37.80 20.58 -2.66
CA MET A 1 -37.17 19.42 -2.00
C MET A 1 -37.21 18.26 -2.98
N THR A 2 -36.17 18.10 -3.80
CA THR A 2 -35.78 16.86 -4.50
C THR A 2 -34.39 17.11 -5.05
N SER A 3 -33.38 16.56 -4.38
CA SER A 3 -31.97 16.55 -4.79
C SER A 3 -31.82 15.71 -6.07
N PHE A 4 -31.21 16.26 -7.13
CA PHE A 4 -31.02 15.57 -8.42
C PHE A 4 -29.57 15.13 -8.70
N GLY A 5 -28.79 14.91 -7.64
CA GLY A 5 -27.44 14.34 -7.71
C GLY A 5 -27.33 12.99 -7.01
N CYS A 6 -26.44 12.13 -7.51
CA CYS A 6 -26.03 10.91 -6.84
C CYS A 6 -24.94 11.19 -5.81
N GLU A 7 -25.04 10.55 -4.64
CA GLU A 7 -24.10 10.68 -3.53
C GLU A 7 -22.72 10.08 -3.89
N TYR A 8 -21.64 10.63 -3.32
CA TYR A 8 -20.24 10.49 -3.78
C TYR A 8 -19.72 9.05 -3.96
N ARG A 9 -20.37 8.05 -3.34
CA ARG A 9 -19.95 6.64 -3.35
C ARG A 9 -20.69 5.78 -4.37
N ALA A 10 -21.68 6.36 -5.02
CA ALA A 10 -22.45 5.80 -6.11
C ALA A 10 -22.37 6.76 -7.32
N HIS A 11 -21.15 6.99 -7.79
CA HIS A 11 -20.79 8.03 -8.75
C HIS A 11 -21.40 7.86 -10.15
N ILE A 12 -22.10 6.75 -10.42
CA ILE A 12 -22.77 6.50 -11.70
C ILE A 12 -24.28 6.65 -11.50
N ARG A 13 -24.88 7.72 -12.06
CA ARG A 13 -26.33 7.83 -12.19
C ARG A 13 -26.79 6.98 -13.37
N CYS A 14 -27.51 5.90 -13.10
CA CYS A 14 -28.07 5.02 -14.11
C CYS A 14 -29.26 5.67 -14.84
N ASP A 15 -29.61 5.18 -16.03
CA ASP A 15 -30.68 5.74 -16.88
C ASP A 15 -32.08 5.73 -16.21
N ASN A 16 -32.27 4.90 -15.18
CA ASN A 16 -33.50 4.87 -14.36
C ASN A 16 -33.53 5.96 -13.27
N GLY A 17 -32.50 6.81 -13.19
CA GLY A 17 -32.38 7.87 -12.19
C GLY A 17 -31.77 7.44 -10.85
N LEU A 18 -31.41 6.16 -10.68
CA LEU A 18 -30.76 5.61 -9.49
C LEU A 18 -29.23 5.78 -9.53
N CYS A 19 -28.57 5.62 -8.40
CA CYS A 19 -27.14 5.86 -8.21
C CYS A 19 -26.41 4.56 -7.91
N ALA A 20 -25.35 4.20 -8.64
CA ALA A 20 -24.65 2.94 -8.46
C ALA A 20 -23.10 3.10 -8.36
N GLY A 21 -22.44 2.19 -7.64
CA GLY A 21 -20.96 2.14 -7.48
C GLY A 21 -20.20 1.36 -8.58
N ARG A 22 -18.93 0.99 -8.37
CA ARG A 22 -18.07 0.28 -9.35
C ARG A 22 -17.30 -0.90 -8.71
N ASN A 23 -17.05 -1.97 -9.48
CA ASN A 23 -16.11 -3.07 -9.15
C ASN A 23 -14.70 -2.81 -9.72
N VAL A 24 -13.69 -2.63 -8.84
CA VAL A 24 -12.31 -2.26 -9.22
C VAL A 24 -11.49 -3.44 -9.74
N ARG A 25 -11.76 -4.69 -9.34
CA ARG A 25 -11.04 -5.85 -9.89
C ARG A 25 -11.48 -6.25 -11.30
N THR A 26 -12.64 -5.77 -11.77
CA THR A 26 -13.22 -6.19 -13.06
C THR A 26 -13.69 -5.06 -13.97
N GLY A 27 -13.59 -3.80 -13.53
CA GLY A 27 -14.05 -2.63 -14.32
C GLY A 27 -15.58 -2.59 -14.55
N ARG A 28 -16.38 -3.35 -13.78
CA ARG A 28 -17.84 -3.41 -14.01
C ARG A 28 -18.58 -2.31 -13.26
N SER A 29 -19.32 -1.48 -14.02
CA SER A 29 -20.33 -0.57 -13.49
C SER A 29 -21.56 -1.36 -13.03
N LEU A 30 -22.17 -0.90 -11.95
CA LEU A 30 -23.29 -1.56 -11.30
C LEU A 30 -24.65 -1.34 -12.00
N CYS A 31 -24.80 -0.33 -12.86
CA CYS A 31 -26.09 -0.05 -13.52
C CYS A 31 -26.68 -1.27 -14.26
N LEU A 32 -27.94 -1.59 -13.96
CA LEU A 32 -28.73 -2.67 -14.58
C LEU A 32 -28.70 -2.55 -16.11
N THR A 33 -27.80 -3.29 -16.77
CA THR A 33 -27.84 -3.48 -18.22
C THR A 33 -28.94 -4.48 -18.55
N SER A 34 -29.98 -4.05 -19.28
CA SER A 34 -30.30 -4.70 -20.55
C SER A 34 -31.42 -3.97 -21.28
N LEU A 35 -31.06 -2.98 -22.11
CA LEU A 35 -31.76 -2.86 -23.39
C LEU A 35 -30.91 -3.61 -24.41
N THR A 36 -31.02 -4.93 -24.41
CA THR A 36 -30.34 -5.76 -25.42
C THR A 36 -31.16 -5.64 -26.70
N CYS A 37 -30.61 -4.95 -27.70
CA CYS A 37 -31.27 -4.87 -28.97
C CYS A 37 -31.36 -6.26 -29.63
N PRO A 38 -32.49 -6.60 -30.26
CA PRO A 38 -32.67 -7.92 -30.82
C PRO A 38 -31.67 -8.17 -31.95
N SER A 39 -31.30 -9.43 -32.19
CA SER A 39 -30.21 -9.84 -33.10
C SER A 39 -30.33 -9.32 -34.54
N HIS A 40 -31.53 -8.93 -34.98
CA HIS A 40 -31.78 -8.35 -36.30
C HIS A 40 -31.65 -6.81 -36.35
N ARG A 41 -31.45 -6.17 -35.20
CA ARG A 41 -31.21 -4.73 -35.05
C ARG A 41 -30.21 -4.45 -33.92
N PRO A 42 -28.95 -4.93 -34.03
CA PRO A 42 -28.05 -5.02 -32.88
C PRO A 42 -27.50 -3.67 -32.39
N TYR A 43 -27.80 -2.55 -33.07
CA TYR A 43 -27.25 -1.25 -32.74
C TYR A 43 -28.28 -0.43 -31.94
N LEU A 44 -27.93 -0.05 -30.72
CA LEU A 44 -28.70 0.87 -29.90
C LEU A 44 -28.40 2.32 -30.32
N CYS A 45 -29.44 3.07 -30.65
CA CYS A 45 -29.35 4.47 -31.07
C CYS A 45 -29.40 5.42 -29.87
N PRO A 46 -28.97 6.69 -30.04
CA PRO A 46 -28.97 7.69 -28.96
C PRO A 46 -30.35 7.98 -28.36
N ASP A 47 -31.43 7.70 -29.10
CA ASP A 47 -32.83 7.79 -28.66
C ASP A 47 -33.35 6.48 -28.03
N TYR A 48 -32.46 5.54 -27.71
CA TYR A 48 -32.74 4.20 -27.20
C TYR A 48 -33.51 3.27 -28.15
N SER A 49 -33.67 3.64 -29.43
CA SER A 49 -34.23 2.75 -30.44
C SER A 49 -33.18 1.73 -30.93
N CYS A 50 -33.61 0.54 -31.32
CA CYS A 50 -32.73 -0.46 -31.92
C CYS A 50 -32.77 -0.38 -33.45
N ALA A 51 -31.60 -0.25 -34.07
CA ALA A 51 -31.40 -0.15 -35.50
C ALA A 51 -30.57 -1.30 -36.07
N ALA A 52 -30.83 -1.63 -37.34
CA ALA A 52 -30.07 -2.64 -38.08
C ALA A 52 -28.65 -2.19 -38.44
N HIS A 53 -28.37 -0.89 -38.39
CA HIS A 53 -27.08 -0.30 -38.71
C HIS A 53 -26.95 1.07 -38.01
N PRO A 54 -25.75 1.50 -37.58
CA PRO A 54 -25.55 2.81 -36.91
C PRO A 54 -26.05 4.02 -37.72
N PHE A 55 -25.94 3.96 -39.05
CA PHE A 55 -26.44 5.02 -39.95
C PHE A 55 -27.96 5.14 -40.02
N TYR A 56 -28.70 4.15 -39.51
CA TYR A 56 -30.16 4.21 -39.41
C TYR A 56 -30.62 4.77 -38.08
N CYS A 57 -29.69 5.19 -37.21
CA CYS A 57 -30.07 5.94 -36.03
C CYS A 57 -30.61 7.30 -36.45
N PRO A 58 -31.73 7.74 -35.86
CA PRO A 58 -32.25 9.07 -36.11
C PRO A 58 -31.16 10.08 -35.77
N SER A 59 -30.96 11.03 -36.69
CA SER A 59 -30.00 12.11 -36.51
C SER A 59 -30.38 12.85 -35.23
N ILE A 60 -29.40 13.05 -34.33
CA ILE A 60 -29.60 13.90 -33.16
C ILE A 60 -30.08 15.25 -33.70
N GLN A 61 -31.29 15.63 -33.32
CA GLN A 61 -31.90 16.87 -33.78
C GLN A 61 -31.10 18.00 -33.13
N PHE A 62 -30.26 18.67 -33.92
CA PHE A 62 -29.57 19.86 -33.46
C PHE A 62 -30.63 20.89 -33.04
N CYS A 63 -30.46 21.47 -31.87
CA CYS A 63 -31.31 22.55 -31.43
C CYS A 63 -31.20 23.74 -32.39
N PRO A 64 -32.32 24.40 -32.73
CA PRO A 64 -32.33 25.52 -33.68
C PRO A 64 -31.36 26.63 -33.25
N GLU A 65 -30.84 27.40 -34.21
CA GLU A 65 -29.86 28.47 -33.92
C GLU A 65 -30.36 29.39 -32.78
N GLY A 66 -29.51 29.60 -31.77
CA GLY A 66 -29.83 30.39 -30.58
C GLY A 66 -30.45 29.62 -29.41
N THR A 67 -30.43 28.28 -29.45
CA THR A 67 -30.87 27.42 -28.33
C THR A 67 -29.77 26.42 -27.94
N TYR A 68 -29.81 25.96 -26.69
CA TYR A 68 -28.87 25.00 -26.10
C TYR A 68 -29.55 23.64 -25.93
N THR A 69 -28.85 22.56 -26.27
CA THR A 69 -29.32 21.19 -26.00
C THR A 69 -29.09 20.85 -24.54
N CYS A 70 -30.14 20.51 -23.80
CA CYS A 70 -30.05 20.08 -22.41
C CYS A 70 -29.73 18.57 -22.32
N SER A 71 -29.33 18.08 -21.14
CA SER A 71 -29.05 16.66 -20.86
C SER A 71 -30.21 15.69 -21.15
N ASP A 72 -31.44 16.19 -21.26
CA ASP A 72 -32.64 15.43 -21.61
C ASP A 72 -32.99 15.49 -23.11
N TYR A 73 -32.09 16.04 -23.94
CA TYR A 73 -32.27 16.30 -25.38
C TYR A 73 -33.34 17.34 -25.71
N SER A 74 -33.85 18.08 -24.73
CA SER A 74 -34.70 19.24 -24.98
C SER A 74 -33.88 20.45 -25.43
N CYS A 75 -34.52 21.35 -26.19
CA CYS A 75 -33.89 22.59 -26.64
C CYS A 75 -34.38 23.76 -25.80
N SER A 76 -33.46 24.45 -25.14
CA SER A 76 -33.75 25.62 -24.31
C SER A 76 -33.20 26.89 -24.93
N THR A 77 -33.94 27.99 -24.85
CA THR A 77 -33.45 29.33 -25.27
C THR A 77 -32.44 29.93 -24.31
N GLU A 78 -32.30 29.34 -23.11
CA GLU A 78 -31.32 29.73 -22.10
C GLU A 78 -30.37 28.55 -21.82
N PRO A 79 -29.10 28.81 -21.44
CA PRO A 79 -28.17 27.75 -21.06
C PRO A 79 -28.82 26.89 -19.98
N CYS A 80 -28.91 25.59 -20.25
CA CYS A 80 -29.49 24.65 -19.29
C CYS A 80 -28.64 24.69 -18.03
N VAL A 81 -29.20 25.19 -16.93
CA VAL A 81 -28.52 25.20 -15.63
C VAL A 81 -28.58 23.78 -15.11
N GLU A 82 -27.58 22.99 -15.47
CA GLU A 82 -27.35 21.71 -14.81
C GLU A 82 -26.91 22.01 -13.37
N GLU A 83 -27.59 21.44 -12.37
CA GLU A 83 -27.01 21.30 -11.03
C GLU A 83 -25.83 20.32 -11.16
N GLU A 84 -24.69 20.90 -11.49
CA GLU A 84 -23.42 20.28 -11.85
C GLU A 84 -23.01 19.22 -10.81
N SER A 85 -23.08 17.94 -11.20
CA SER A 85 -22.41 16.86 -10.45
C SER A 85 -20.89 16.89 -10.63
N MET A 86 -20.38 17.73 -11.53
CA MET A 86 -18.99 17.85 -11.92
C MET A 86 -18.45 19.24 -11.58
N CYS A 87 -17.17 19.31 -11.27
CA CYS A 87 -16.56 20.56 -10.93
C CYS A 87 -16.15 21.36 -12.17
N PRO A 88 -16.34 22.69 -12.19
CA PRO A 88 -15.93 23.52 -13.31
C PRO A 88 -14.42 23.42 -13.51
N VAL A 89 -13.95 23.52 -14.74
CA VAL A 89 -12.53 23.37 -15.11
C VAL A 89 -11.62 24.33 -14.33
N SER A 90 -12.12 25.48 -13.88
CA SER A 90 -11.39 26.43 -13.04
C SER A 90 -11.18 25.98 -11.59
N ARG A 91 -11.95 24.99 -11.13
CA ARG A 91 -11.93 24.43 -9.76
C ARG A 91 -12.12 22.92 -9.84
N PRO A 92 -11.22 22.16 -10.48
CA PRO A 92 -11.48 20.80 -10.95
C PRO A 92 -11.59 19.74 -9.85
N VAL A 93 -11.18 20.05 -8.61
CA VAL A 93 -11.18 19.10 -7.50
C VAL A 93 -12.50 19.16 -6.76
N LYS A 94 -13.24 18.05 -6.67
CA LYS A 94 -14.45 17.95 -5.85
C LYS A 94 -14.09 17.47 -4.44
N CYS A 95 -14.34 18.28 -3.43
CA CYS A 95 -14.17 17.94 -2.02
C CYS A 95 -15.30 17.01 -1.52
N ASP A 96 -15.08 16.36 -0.38
CA ASP A 96 -16.07 15.49 0.29
C ASP A 96 -17.36 16.23 0.68
N ASP A 97 -17.28 17.54 0.93
CA ASP A 97 -18.44 18.40 1.21
C ASP A 97 -19.20 18.83 -0.06
N GLY A 98 -18.79 18.31 -1.22
CA GLY A 98 -19.34 18.63 -2.53
C GLY A 98 -18.86 19.96 -3.12
N GLN A 99 -17.99 20.71 -2.43
CA GLN A 99 -17.41 21.93 -2.98
C GLN A 99 -16.37 21.61 -4.06
N CYS A 100 -16.44 22.34 -5.15
CA CYS A 100 -15.40 22.30 -6.17
C CYS A 100 -14.30 23.29 -5.81
N VAL A 101 -13.03 22.92 -5.88
CA VAL A 101 -11.89 23.78 -5.54
C VAL A 101 -10.75 23.64 -6.53
N SER A 102 -9.86 24.63 -6.55
CA SER A 102 -8.70 24.66 -7.45
C SER A 102 -7.69 23.56 -7.11
N THR A 103 -7.44 23.33 -5.84
CA THR A 103 -6.46 22.37 -5.36
C THR A 103 -7.02 21.58 -4.19
N ILE A 104 -6.53 20.36 -3.98
CA ILE A 104 -7.01 19.47 -2.91
C ILE A 104 -6.86 20.16 -1.53
N LEU A 105 -5.68 20.70 -1.22
CA LEU A 105 -5.53 22.13 -0.95
C LEU A 105 -6.58 22.86 -0.10
N ASP A 106 -7.55 23.33 -0.88
CA ASP A 106 -8.54 24.32 -0.56
C ASP A 106 -9.82 23.65 0.00
N CYS A 107 -9.87 22.32 0.00
CA CYS A 107 -10.93 21.58 0.67
C CYS A 107 -10.81 21.76 2.18
N ARG A 108 -11.91 22.17 2.78
CA ARG A 108 -11.99 22.55 4.20
C ARG A 108 -11.59 21.43 5.17
N ASN A 109 -11.57 20.18 4.70
CA ASN A 109 -11.33 18.96 5.48
C ASN A 109 -9.95 18.30 5.25
N MET A 110 -9.02 18.97 4.54
CA MET A 110 -7.71 18.39 4.19
C MET A 110 -6.55 18.72 5.12
N GLU A 111 -6.81 18.75 6.42
CA GLU A 111 -5.69 18.68 7.36
C GLU A 111 -5.11 17.24 7.46
N GLY A 112 -5.72 16.27 6.76
CA GLY A 112 -5.45 14.83 6.76
C GLY A 112 -4.16 14.30 6.08
N CYS A 113 -2.99 14.60 6.63
CA CYS A 113 -2.10 13.50 7.05
C CYS A 113 -2.07 13.34 8.57
N MET A 114 -2.75 14.20 9.31
CA MET A 114 -3.03 13.91 10.70
C MET A 114 -4.40 13.16 10.72
N ALA A 115 -4.72 12.41 11.78
CA ALA A 115 -5.98 11.71 12.02
C ALA A 115 -7.28 12.50 11.68
N PRO A 116 -8.48 11.92 11.56
CA PRO A 116 -9.71 12.72 11.50
C PRO A 116 -9.91 13.48 12.83
N TYR A 117 -9.47 14.76 12.93
CA TYR A 117 -9.62 15.56 14.18
C TYR A 117 -11.04 16.08 14.40
N GLU A 118 -11.94 15.97 13.43
CA GLU A 118 -13.31 16.47 13.63
C GLU A 118 -14.10 15.62 14.62
N CYS A 119 -13.70 14.35 14.80
CA CYS A 119 -14.23 13.52 15.87
C CYS A 119 -13.52 13.72 17.23
N PHE A 120 -12.47 14.55 17.29
CA PHE A 120 -11.71 14.84 18.51
C PHE A 120 -12.33 15.96 19.38
N ILE A 121 -13.42 16.59 18.94
CA ILE A 121 -14.05 17.73 19.65
C ILE A 121 -15.11 17.29 20.68
N ALA A 122 -14.96 16.10 21.27
CA ALA A 122 -15.69 15.72 22.48
C ALA A 122 -14.71 15.67 23.67
N PRO A 123 -15.11 16.06 24.90
CA PRO A 123 -14.23 16.08 26.07
C PRO A 123 -13.85 14.68 26.61
N LEU A 124 -13.95 13.64 25.77
CA LEU A 124 -13.66 12.25 26.11
C LEU A 124 -12.37 11.83 25.39
N SER A 125 -11.41 11.41 26.20
CA SER A 125 -9.99 11.17 25.91
C SER A 125 -9.68 9.93 25.04
N SER A 126 -10.41 9.72 23.95
CA SER A 126 -10.26 8.53 23.08
C SER A 126 -10.40 8.89 21.60
N PRO A 127 -9.56 8.32 20.71
CA PRO A 127 -9.70 8.51 19.27
C PRO A 127 -11.02 7.88 18.79
N SER A 128 -11.64 8.52 17.81
CA SER A 128 -12.89 8.05 17.19
C SER A 128 -12.77 8.14 15.69
N ASP A 129 -13.24 7.10 15.01
CA ASP A 129 -13.27 6.96 13.56
C ASP A 129 -14.55 7.58 13.00
N GLN A 130 -14.47 8.12 11.78
CA GLN A 130 -15.63 8.65 11.07
C GLN A 130 -16.27 7.56 10.20
N CYS A 131 -17.56 7.33 10.39
CA CYS A 131 -18.36 6.38 9.62
C CYS A 131 -18.85 6.97 8.29
N PHE A 132 -19.47 6.12 7.48
CA PHE A 132 -19.95 6.49 6.16
C PHE A 132 -20.98 7.63 6.18
N ASP A 133 -21.78 7.72 7.24
CA ASP A 133 -22.83 8.72 7.47
C ASP A 133 -22.29 10.02 8.11
N GLY A 134 -20.97 10.12 8.28
CA GLY A 134 -20.30 11.23 8.95
C GLY A 134 -20.36 11.17 10.48
N SER A 135 -20.96 10.13 11.08
CA SER A 135 -20.95 9.93 12.53
C SER A 135 -19.55 9.55 13.04
N CYS A 136 -19.27 9.89 14.29
CA CYS A 136 -18.02 9.58 14.96
C CYS A 136 -18.23 8.44 15.96
N VAL A 137 -17.48 7.35 15.81
CA VAL A 137 -17.59 6.16 16.65
C VAL A 137 -16.24 5.80 17.26
N LEU A 138 -16.24 5.20 18.45
CA LEU A 138 -15.00 4.77 19.11
C LEU A 138 -14.32 3.56 18.43
N SER A 139 -15.10 2.81 17.65
CA SER A 139 -14.65 1.70 16.81
C SER A 139 -15.49 1.67 15.56
N TYR A 140 -14.85 1.46 14.40
CA TYR A 140 -15.53 1.27 13.13
C TYR A 140 -16.58 0.14 13.15
N GLN A 141 -16.45 -0.85 14.05
CA GLN A 141 -17.47 -1.90 14.21
C GLN A 141 -18.81 -1.34 14.68
N SER A 142 -18.81 -0.15 15.28
CA SER A 142 -20.00 0.58 15.70
C SER A 142 -20.56 1.48 14.61
N CYS A 143 -19.95 1.52 13.42
CA CYS A 143 -20.53 2.24 12.31
C CYS A 143 -21.88 1.64 11.94
N PRO A 144 -22.87 2.48 11.59
CA PRO A 144 -24.06 1.97 10.96
C PRO A 144 -23.64 1.19 9.71
N HIS A 145 -24.22 0.03 9.50
CA HIS A 145 -23.99 -0.75 8.29
C HIS A 145 -25.19 -0.57 7.39
N ALA A 146 -24.95 -0.15 6.15
CA ALA A 146 -25.98 -0.20 5.13
C ALA A 146 -26.28 -1.67 4.77
N ASP A 147 -27.56 -1.97 4.54
CA ASP A 147 -27.96 -3.28 4.02
C ASP A 147 -27.57 -3.35 2.54
N CYS A 148 -26.40 -3.93 2.28
CA CYS A 148 -25.83 -3.98 0.94
C CYS A 148 -26.63 -4.86 -0.03
N ASP A 149 -27.35 -5.86 0.47
CA ASP A 149 -28.23 -6.69 -0.34
C ASP A 149 -29.50 -5.94 -0.71
N ALA A 150 -30.10 -5.21 0.24
CA ALA A 150 -31.25 -4.35 -0.03
C ALA A 150 -30.87 -3.20 -0.97
N LEU A 151 -29.70 -2.58 -0.77
CA LEU A 151 -29.19 -1.54 -1.65
C LEU A 151 -28.88 -2.10 -3.05
N ALA A 152 -28.27 -3.28 -3.14
CA ALA A 152 -28.06 -3.97 -4.40
C ALA A 152 -29.39 -4.26 -5.11
N ALA A 153 -30.39 -4.74 -4.38
CA ALA A 153 -31.72 -5.03 -4.93
C ALA A 153 -32.46 -3.76 -5.38
N GLU A 154 -32.43 -2.69 -4.58
CA GLU A 154 -33.04 -1.40 -4.88
C GLU A 154 -32.40 -0.76 -6.12
N LEU A 155 -31.08 -0.85 -6.24
CA LEU A 155 -30.32 -0.32 -7.37
C LEU A 155 -30.33 -1.24 -8.60
N GLY A 156 -30.93 -2.43 -8.52
CA GLY A 156 -30.99 -3.40 -9.62
C GLY A 156 -29.61 -3.98 -9.97
N LEU A 157 -28.78 -4.25 -8.98
CA LEU A 157 -27.40 -4.67 -9.16
C LEU A 157 -27.31 -6.19 -9.29
N SER A 158 -26.62 -6.66 -10.31
CA SER A 158 -26.38 -8.10 -10.52
C SER A 158 -25.08 -8.61 -9.89
N ILE A 159 -24.24 -7.72 -9.38
CA ILE A 159 -23.01 -8.09 -8.66
C ILE A 159 -23.19 -7.81 -7.15
N PRO A 160 -22.61 -8.66 -6.29
CA PRO A 160 -22.72 -8.51 -4.86
C PRO A 160 -21.97 -7.26 -4.38
N LEU A 161 -22.60 -6.50 -3.49
CA LEU A 161 -21.96 -5.44 -2.72
C LEU A 161 -21.47 -6.03 -1.39
N SER A 162 -20.27 -5.62 -0.98
CA SER A 162 -19.70 -5.94 0.32
C SER A 162 -19.74 -4.70 1.20
N THR A 163 -20.17 -4.87 2.46
CA THR A 163 -20.05 -3.80 3.45
C THR A 163 -18.57 -3.58 3.77
N CYS A 164 -18.13 -2.33 3.69
CA CYS A 164 -16.79 -1.90 4.07
C CYS A 164 -16.75 -1.54 5.56
N TRP A 165 -15.55 -1.43 6.12
CA TRP A 165 -15.33 -1.16 7.55
C TRP A 165 -15.97 0.16 8.02
N ASN A 166 -16.13 1.15 7.14
CA ASN A 166 -16.79 2.41 7.46
C ASN A 166 -18.32 2.36 7.34
N GLY A 167 -18.88 1.21 6.94
CA GLY A 167 -20.32 0.98 6.75
C GLY A 167 -20.82 1.24 5.33
N GLU A 168 -19.95 1.64 4.40
CA GLU A 168 -20.31 1.78 2.99
C GLU A 168 -20.57 0.43 2.33
N CYS A 169 -21.44 0.41 1.33
CA CYS A 169 -21.60 -0.74 0.44
C CYS A 169 -20.85 -0.48 -0.85
N LEU A 170 -19.67 -1.09 -0.97
CA LEU A 170 -18.88 -1.03 -2.18
C LEU A 170 -18.70 -2.42 -2.75
N VAL A 171 -18.25 -2.51 -4.00
CA VAL A 171 -18.01 -3.82 -4.57
C VAL A 171 -16.77 -4.45 -3.91
N GLU A 172 -16.75 -5.78 -3.86
CA GLU A 172 -15.61 -6.52 -3.33
C GLU A 172 -14.28 -6.05 -3.96
N GLY A 173 -13.29 -5.76 -3.09
CA GLY A 173 -11.97 -5.27 -3.49
C GLY A 173 -11.87 -3.76 -3.73
N THR A 174 -12.95 -3.00 -3.51
CA THR A 174 -12.98 -1.54 -3.70
C THR A 174 -13.07 -0.75 -2.39
N CYS A 175 -13.24 -1.47 -1.27
CA CYS A 175 -13.24 -0.85 0.04
C CYS A 175 -11.90 -0.13 0.28
N PRO A 176 -11.94 1.11 0.80
CA PRO A 176 -10.72 1.79 1.19
C PRO A 176 -10.00 0.95 2.25
N PRO A 177 -8.65 0.97 2.29
CA PRO A 177 -7.92 0.29 3.33
C PRO A 177 -8.31 0.84 4.71
N LEU A 178 -8.37 -0.03 5.71
CA LEU A 178 -8.64 0.38 7.09
C LEU A 178 -7.55 1.40 7.52
N PRO A 179 -7.91 2.59 8.02
CA PRO A 179 -6.95 3.66 8.32
C PRO A 179 -6.02 3.26 9.47
N SER A 180 -4.80 3.79 9.48
CA SER A 180 -3.86 3.56 10.58
C SER A 180 -4.37 4.13 11.89
N CYS A 181 -4.03 3.45 12.99
CA CYS A 181 -4.23 4.05 14.29
C CYS A 181 -3.39 5.33 14.44
N PRO A 182 -3.89 6.37 15.13
CA PRO A 182 -3.12 7.57 15.40
C PRO A 182 -1.80 7.26 16.12
N LEU A 183 -0.77 8.07 15.91
CA LEU A 183 0.54 7.86 16.54
C LEU A 183 0.49 7.87 18.08
N ASP A 184 -0.44 8.64 18.66
CA ASP A 184 -0.66 8.67 20.12
C ASP A 184 -1.40 7.43 20.65
N TYR A 185 -2.01 6.63 19.77
CA TYR A 185 -2.78 5.42 20.07
C TYR A 185 -2.38 4.27 19.13
N PRO A 186 -1.10 3.86 19.11
CA PRO A 186 -0.51 3.06 18.03
C PRO A 186 -0.95 1.58 18.01
N VAL A 187 -1.74 1.13 18.98
CA VAL A 187 -2.13 -0.28 19.11
C VAL A 187 -3.58 -0.47 18.69
N ARG A 188 -3.82 -1.31 17.68
CA ARG A 188 -5.17 -1.74 17.29
C ARG A 188 -5.61 -2.95 18.10
N CYS A 189 -6.70 -2.79 18.84
CA CYS A 189 -7.30 -3.86 19.62
C CYS A 189 -8.22 -4.75 18.76
N PRO A 190 -8.59 -5.95 19.25
CA PRO A 190 -9.43 -6.89 18.50
C PRO A 190 -10.86 -6.39 18.22
N ASP A 191 -11.34 -5.44 19.02
CA ASP A 191 -12.60 -4.73 18.82
C ASP A 191 -12.48 -3.58 17.80
N GLY A 192 -11.32 -3.44 17.15
CA GLY A 192 -11.02 -2.38 16.18
C GLY A 192 -10.57 -1.05 16.79
N THR A 193 -10.67 -0.87 18.12
CA THR A 193 -10.31 0.39 18.79
C THR A 193 -8.80 0.63 18.77
N CYS A 194 -8.40 1.90 18.69
CA CYS A 194 -7.00 2.30 18.80
C CYS A 194 -6.68 2.73 20.24
N GLN A 195 -5.67 2.10 20.85
CA GLN A 195 -5.26 2.31 22.24
C GLN A 195 -3.80 2.75 22.34
N LYS A 196 -3.45 3.42 23.46
CA LYS A 196 -2.08 3.86 23.74
C LYS A 196 -1.10 2.71 23.96
N SER A 197 -1.60 1.57 24.43
CA SER A 197 -0.79 0.40 24.77
C SER A 197 -1.63 -0.86 24.68
N ALA A 198 -0.98 -2.01 24.48
CA ALA A 198 -1.63 -3.32 24.45
C ALA A 198 -2.39 -3.66 25.75
N GLN A 199 -1.95 -3.12 26.89
CA GLN A 199 -2.59 -3.29 28.20
C GLN A 199 -4.03 -2.74 28.25
N LEU A 200 -4.30 -1.73 27.43
CA LEU A 200 -5.61 -1.08 27.35
C LEU A 200 -6.56 -1.78 26.38
N CYS A 201 -6.05 -2.70 25.55
CA CYS A 201 -6.89 -3.65 24.84
C CYS A 201 -7.43 -4.62 25.88
N ALA A 202 -8.73 -4.56 26.19
CA ALA A 202 -9.33 -5.34 27.26
C ALA A 202 -8.99 -6.84 27.19
N PRO A 203 -8.69 -7.46 28.34
CA PRO A 203 -9.13 -8.84 28.57
C PRO A 203 -9.66 -8.96 30.00
N GLN A 204 -10.97 -8.88 30.23
CA GLN A 204 -11.50 -9.04 31.58
C GLN A 204 -12.67 -10.01 31.66
N ASP A 205 -12.34 -11.29 31.54
CA ASP A 205 -12.97 -12.29 32.41
C ASP A 205 -11.99 -12.69 33.52
N ALA A 206 -12.52 -12.81 34.75
CA ALA A 206 -11.81 -12.90 36.02
C ALA A 206 -10.98 -14.18 36.26
N ALA A 207 -10.61 -14.92 35.21
CA ALA A 207 -9.92 -16.22 35.31
C ALA A 207 -8.44 -16.20 34.88
N GLY A 208 -7.87 -15.04 34.53
CA GLY A 208 -6.42 -14.92 34.28
C GLY A 208 -5.90 -15.80 33.14
N ALA A 209 -6.78 -16.24 32.24
CA ALA A 209 -6.44 -17.05 31.08
C ALA A 209 -6.76 -16.28 29.81
N GLN A 210 -5.77 -16.31 28.92
CA GLN A 210 -5.81 -16.00 27.50
C GLN A 210 -5.66 -14.51 27.14
N ALA A 211 -4.42 -14.13 26.84
CA ALA A 211 -4.13 -13.63 25.50
C ALA A 211 -5.06 -14.40 24.55
N ALA A 212 -6.10 -13.74 24.03
CA ALA A 212 -7.18 -14.39 23.32
C ALA A 212 -6.57 -15.52 22.48
N THR A 213 -6.80 -16.77 22.88
CA THR A 213 -6.64 -17.88 21.94
C THR A 213 -7.75 -17.58 20.97
N TYR A 214 -7.40 -16.79 19.97
CA TYR A 214 -8.25 -16.37 18.90
C TYR A 214 -8.94 -17.63 18.44
N SER A 215 -10.24 -17.71 18.70
CA SER A 215 -11.04 -18.87 18.31
C SER A 215 -10.72 -19.15 16.85
N ASP A 216 -10.43 -20.40 16.50
CA ASP A 216 -10.21 -20.77 15.12
C ASP A 216 -11.37 -20.21 14.29
N CYS A 217 -11.04 -19.54 13.19
CA CYS A 217 -12.07 -18.97 12.34
C CYS A 217 -12.97 -20.09 11.81
N PRO A 218 -14.29 -19.86 11.64
CA PRO A 218 -15.18 -20.81 11.01
C PRO A 218 -14.60 -21.34 9.69
N ALA A 219 -14.84 -22.62 9.38
CA ALA A 219 -14.31 -23.23 8.17
C ALA A 219 -14.67 -22.40 6.92
N GLY A 220 -13.66 -22.05 6.12
CA GLY A 220 -13.79 -21.20 4.94
C GLY A 220 -13.40 -19.73 5.16
N THR A 221 -13.19 -19.31 6.41
CA THR A 221 -12.74 -17.94 6.73
C THR A 221 -11.34 -17.92 7.31
N THR A 222 -10.61 -16.82 7.09
CA THR A 222 -9.29 -16.57 7.67
C THR A 222 -9.37 -15.34 8.57
N ARG A 223 -8.57 -15.35 9.64
CA ARG A 223 -8.47 -14.19 10.53
C ARG A 223 -7.71 -13.08 9.83
N CYS A 224 -8.39 -11.99 9.55
CA CYS A 224 -7.84 -10.84 8.89
C CYS A 224 -7.04 -9.96 9.86
N ARG A 225 -6.21 -9.07 9.30
CA ARG A 225 -5.50 -8.06 10.09
C ARG A 225 -6.43 -7.09 10.81
N THR A 226 -7.72 -7.05 10.45
CA THR A 226 -8.78 -6.33 11.17
C THR A 226 -9.25 -7.07 12.44
N GLY A 227 -8.81 -8.32 12.65
CA GLY A 227 -9.25 -9.18 13.75
C GLY A 227 -10.48 -10.02 13.40
N GLU A 228 -11.19 -9.69 12.32
CA GLU A 228 -12.39 -10.40 11.87
C GLU A 228 -12.05 -11.69 11.11
N CYS A 229 -12.95 -12.68 11.16
CA CYS A 229 -12.85 -13.87 10.34
C CYS A 229 -13.65 -13.65 9.06
N LEU A 230 -12.95 -13.44 7.94
CA LEU A 230 -13.57 -13.19 6.63
C LEU A 230 -13.03 -14.19 5.59
N GLU A 231 -13.79 -14.44 4.53
CA GLU A 231 -13.29 -15.23 3.40
C GLU A 231 -12.17 -14.49 2.66
N VAL A 232 -12.30 -13.16 2.54
CA VAL A 232 -11.31 -12.27 1.92
C VAL A 232 -11.02 -11.11 2.86
N CYS A 233 -9.73 -10.88 3.13
CA CYS A 233 -9.31 -9.83 4.05
C CYS A 233 -9.16 -8.46 3.38
N TYR A 234 -9.63 -7.42 4.06
CA TYR A 234 -9.38 -6.05 3.65
C TYR A 234 -7.90 -5.66 3.83
N GLY A 235 -7.42 -4.78 2.96
CA GLY A 235 -6.15 -4.10 3.17
C GLY A 235 -6.20 -3.20 4.39
N VAL A 236 -5.10 -3.12 5.14
CA VAL A 236 -4.97 -2.26 6.33
C VAL A 236 -3.81 -1.31 6.09
N ASN A 237 -4.05 -0.02 6.30
CA ASN A 237 -3.01 0.98 6.48
C ASN A 237 -2.57 0.93 7.95
N GLY A 238 -1.28 0.81 8.21
CA GLY A 238 -0.71 0.63 9.55
C GLY A 238 -0.78 -0.82 10.03
N CYS A 239 -0.83 -0.99 11.35
CA CYS A 239 -0.70 -2.29 11.99
C CYS A 239 -2.03 -3.00 12.19
N GLY A 240 -1.99 -4.32 12.01
CA GLY A 240 -3.12 -5.18 12.23
C GLY A 240 -3.39 -5.42 13.71
N VAL A 241 -4.43 -6.17 13.99
CA VAL A 241 -4.75 -6.63 15.34
C VAL A 241 -3.62 -7.54 15.83
N SER A 242 -3.15 -7.29 17.05
CA SER A 242 -1.98 -7.95 17.69
C SER A 242 -0.61 -7.45 17.19
N GLU A 243 -0.58 -6.30 16.51
CA GLU A 243 0.64 -5.61 16.15
C GLU A 243 0.64 -4.20 16.79
N GLY A 244 1.80 -3.74 17.23
CA GLY A 244 2.02 -2.38 17.71
C GLY A 244 2.74 -1.56 16.64
N MET A 245 2.24 -0.36 16.35
CA MET A 245 2.89 0.54 15.41
C MET A 245 4.05 1.29 16.07
N CYS A 246 5.25 1.07 15.57
CA CYS A 246 6.42 1.80 16.00
C CYS A 246 6.38 3.27 15.52
N PRO A 247 7.15 4.19 16.15
CA PRO A 247 7.22 5.59 15.70
C PRO A 247 7.68 5.78 14.26
N ASN A 248 8.43 4.82 13.70
CA ASN A 248 8.84 4.78 12.30
C ASN A 248 7.81 4.14 11.36
N GLY A 249 6.60 3.80 11.86
CA GLY A 249 5.53 3.16 11.10
C GLY A 249 5.69 1.64 10.94
N VAL A 250 6.78 1.04 11.44
CA VAL A 250 6.98 -0.41 11.38
C VAL A 250 6.03 -1.12 12.34
N CYS A 251 5.38 -2.18 11.89
CA CYS A 251 4.54 -3.02 12.74
C CYS A 251 5.37 -4.12 13.39
N VAL A 252 5.32 -4.19 14.72
CA VAL A 252 5.94 -5.27 15.48
C VAL A 252 4.87 -6.13 16.13
N PRO A 253 5.04 -7.46 16.18
CA PRO A 253 4.08 -8.32 16.85
C PRO A 253 4.05 -8.01 18.36
N LEU A 254 2.83 -7.93 18.90
CA LEU A 254 2.57 -7.87 20.32
C LEU A 254 2.71 -9.27 20.91
N ILE A 255 3.43 -9.37 22.02
CA ILE A 255 3.63 -10.59 22.78
C ILE A 255 2.85 -10.53 24.10
N THR A 256 2.67 -11.67 24.74
CA THR A 256 1.86 -11.79 25.98
C THR A 256 2.31 -10.83 27.08
N SER A 257 3.61 -10.53 27.19
CA SER A 257 4.16 -9.62 28.19
C SER A 257 3.83 -8.15 27.95
N ASP A 258 3.44 -7.76 26.73
CA ASP A 258 2.98 -6.38 26.46
C ASP A 258 1.56 -6.13 27.00
N PHE A 259 0.73 -7.17 27.00
CA PHE A 259 -0.63 -7.11 27.55
C PHE A 259 -0.64 -7.09 29.08
N THR A 260 0.36 -7.71 29.72
CA THR A 260 0.55 -7.66 31.18
C THR A 260 1.31 -6.43 31.65
N GLY A 261 1.96 -5.71 30.72
CA GLY A 261 2.79 -4.55 31.00
C GLY A 261 4.16 -4.87 31.59
N GLU A 262 4.60 -6.12 31.48
CA GLU A 262 5.96 -6.53 31.84
C GLU A 262 6.99 -6.05 30.81
N THR A 263 6.58 -5.90 29.55
CA THR A 263 7.38 -5.35 28.45
C THR A 263 6.61 -4.28 27.70
N GLU A 264 7.33 -3.42 26.98
CA GLU A 264 6.72 -2.50 26.03
C GLU A 264 7.10 -2.89 24.61
N PHE A 265 6.14 -2.91 23.69
CA PHE A 265 6.41 -3.27 22.29
C PHE A 265 7.40 -2.30 21.62
N SER A 266 7.47 -1.06 22.11
CA SER A 266 8.37 -0.01 21.65
C SER A 266 9.85 -0.41 21.78
N GLU A 267 10.19 -1.29 22.73
CA GLU A 267 11.55 -1.82 22.90
C GLU A 267 11.98 -2.76 21.77
N ARG A 268 11.01 -3.38 21.09
CA ARG A 268 11.25 -4.27 19.94
C ARG A 268 11.17 -3.56 18.60
N CYS A 269 10.88 -2.25 18.62
CA CYS A 269 10.87 -1.46 17.40
C CYS A 269 12.26 -1.47 16.77
N PRO A 270 12.38 -1.96 15.52
CA PRO A 270 13.67 -2.02 14.87
C PRO A 270 14.19 -0.60 14.68
N THR A 271 15.45 -0.39 15.01
CA THR A 271 16.19 0.85 14.70
C THR A 271 16.64 0.89 13.25
N THR A 272 16.00 0.14 12.35
CA THR A 272 16.44 -0.11 10.98
C THR A 272 16.39 1.17 10.16
N CYS A 273 17.46 1.96 10.27
CA CYS A 273 17.89 2.93 9.30
C CYS A 273 18.98 2.25 8.45
N ARG A 274 18.67 1.89 7.21
CA ARG A 274 19.69 1.61 6.19
C ARG A 274 19.85 2.88 5.35
N ALA A 275 21.09 3.22 4.96
CA ALA A 275 21.51 4.53 4.42
C ALA A 275 21.66 5.70 5.43
N GLY A 276 21.56 5.45 6.74
CA GLY A 276 22.12 6.36 7.75
C GLY A 276 21.26 7.54 8.19
N GLU A 277 20.03 7.68 7.71
CA GLU A 277 18.99 8.49 8.36
C GLU A 277 17.67 7.74 8.29
N CYS A 278 17.01 7.59 9.44
CA CYS A 278 15.61 7.24 9.45
C CYS A 278 14.86 8.50 8.98
N LEU A 279 14.28 8.47 7.78
CA LEU A 279 13.25 9.42 7.46
C LEU A 279 12.15 9.19 8.51
N ASN A 280 11.97 10.13 9.44
CA ASN A 280 10.85 10.15 10.40
C ASN A 280 9.51 10.40 9.68
N VAL A 281 9.43 10.02 8.41
CA VAL A 281 8.35 10.28 7.48
C VAL A 281 7.84 8.90 7.09
N ILE A 282 6.77 8.49 7.76
CA ILE A 282 5.97 7.32 7.42
C ILE A 282 5.63 7.42 5.92
N PRO A 283 5.71 6.33 5.13
CA PRO A 283 5.20 6.34 3.75
C PRO A 283 3.69 6.57 3.81
N CYS A 284 3.28 7.83 3.70
CA CYS A 284 1.88 8.24 3.73
C CYS A 284 1.22 7.83 2.41
N THR A 285 0.39 6.80 2.45
CA THR A 285 -0.48 6.43 1.33
C THR A 285 -1.69 7.37 1.29
N LEU A 286 -2.41 7.38 0.17
CA LEU A 286 -3.71 8.05 0.11
C LEU A 286 -4.63 7.44 1.18
N SER A 287 -5.47 8.27 1.81
CA SER A 287 -6.50 7.81 2.75
C SER A 287 -7.79 7.40 2.05
N SER A 288 -8.05 8.03 0.90
CA SER A 288 -9.27 7.87 0.12
C SER A 288 -8.94 7.92 -1.37
N PRO A 289 -9.79 7.32 -2.21
CA PRO A 289 -9.67 7.46 -3.66
C PRO A 289 -9.96 8.90 -4.09
N ILE A 290 -9.22 9.38 -5.09
CA ILE A 290 -9.39 10.70 -5.71
C ILE A 290 -9.74 10.49 -7.18
N SER A 291 -10.81 11.10 -7.65
CA SER A 291 -11.19 11.12 -9.07
C SER A 291 -11.06 12.52 -9.63
N LEU A 292 -10.36 12.67 -10.76
CA LEU A 292 -10.10 13.94 -11.42
C LEU A 292 -10.60 13.93 -12.85
N THR A 293 -11.44 14.89 -13.21
CA THR A 293 -11.79 15.14 -14.62
C THR A 293 -10.63 15.85 -15.32
N ILE A 294 -9.96 15.17 -16.26
CA ILE A 294 -8.84 15.73 -17.00
C ILE A 294 -9.37 16.49 -18.22
N SER A 295 -9.01 17.77 -18.32
CA SER A 295 -9.25 18.53 -19.55
C SER A 295 -8.20 18.20 -20.61
N PRO A 296 -8.58 17.97 -21.88
CA PRO A 296 -7.61 17.81 -22.95
C PRO A 296 -6.85 19.11 -23.29
N PHE A 297 -7.29 20.27 -22.76
CA PHE A 297 -6.77 21.59 -23.14
C PHE A 297 -5.92 22.28 -22.07
N PHE A 298 -6.00 21.83 -20.82
CA PHE A 298 -5.32 22.47 -19.69
C PHE A 298 -4.49 21.46 -18.92
N ASP A 299 -3.32 21.90 -18.47
CA ASP A 299 -2.48 21.14 -17.54
C ASP A 299 -3.09 21.20 -16.14
N HIS A 300 -3.02 20.10 -15.39
CA HIS A 300 -3.51 20.01 -14.01
C HIS A 300 -2.37 19.67 -13.07
N GLU A 301 -2.27 20.36 -11.93
CA GLU A 301 -1.35 20.01 -10.84
C GLU A 301 -2.18 19.51 -9.64
N LEU A 302 -1.95 18.26 -9.25
CA LEU A 302 -2.59 17.65 -8.09
C LEU A 302 -1.55 17.37 -7.00
N PRO A 303 -1.57 18.07 -5.87
CA PRO A 303 -0.84 17.64 -4.68
C PRO A 303 -1.53 16.40 -4.07
N ILE A 304 -0.78 15.34 -3.74
CA ILE A 304 -1.33 14.03 -3.33
C ILE A 304 -0.99 13.67 -1.89
N VAL A 305 0.26 13.92 -1.47
CA VAL A 305 0.75 13.50 -0.15
C VAL A 305 1.15 14.72 0.64
N LEU A 306 0.53 14.91 1.80
CA LEU A 306 0.56 16.16 2.57
C LEU A 306 1.02 15.93 4.01
N ASN A 307 2.29 15.62 4.27
CA ASN A 307 2.73 15.50 5.66
C ASN A 307 2.91 16.90 6.28
N ASN A 308 2.28 17.17 7.43
CA ASN A 308 2.43 18.43 8.17
C ASN A 308 2.28 19.70 7.32
N LYS A 309 1.30 19.72 6.40
CA LYS A 309 1.04 20.83 5.45
C LYS A 309 2.15 21.07 4.41
N GLN A 310 3.04 20.10 4.19
CA GLN A 310 4.02 20.12 3.10
C GLN A 310 3.61 19.08 2.04
N VAL A 311 3.50 19.54 0.79
CA VAL A 311 3.34 18.66 -0.37
C VAL A 311 4.63 17.86 -0.51
N ASN A 312 4.53 16.54 -0.36
CA ASN A 312 5.62 15.59 -0.58
C ASN A 312 5.53 14.94 -1.95
N LEU A 313 4.33 14.89 -2.55
CA LEU A 313 4.09 14.32 -3.86
C LEU A 313 3.07 15.16 -4.62
N ALA A 314 3.37 15.53 -5.86
CA ALA A 314 2.47 16.19 -6.78
C ALA A 314 2.45 15.43 -8.12
N ILE A 315 1.25 15.24 -8.68
CA ILE A 315 1.05 14.73 -10.03
C ILE A 315 0.70 15.89 -10.95
N LEU A 316 1.50 16.06 -11.99
CA LEU A 316 1.33 17.03 -13.05
C LEU A 316 0.78 16.29 -14.28
N VAL A 317 -0.50 16.50 -14.56
CA VAL A 317 -1.19 15.91 -15.71
C VAL A 317 -1.13 16.90 -16.87
N PRO A 318 -0.36 16.64 -17.93
CA PRO A 318 -0.30 17.52 -19.08
C PRO A 318 -1.60 17.49 -19.89
N SER A 319 -1.89 18.59 -20.55
CA SER A 319 -2.88 18.67 -21.63
C SER A 319 -2.53 17.70 -22.76
N GLY A 320 -3.54 17.19 -23.46
CA GLY A 320 -3.36 16.21 -24.53
C GLY A 320 -2.96 14.81 -24.07
N LEU A 321 -3.05 14.49 -22.78
CA LEU A 321 -2.82 13.14 -22.23
C LEU A 321 -3.66 12.08 -22.96
N LEU A 322 -4.91 12.44 -23.23
CA LEU A 322 -5.97 11.57 -23.74
C LEU A 322 -6.73 12.29 -24.89
N PRO A 323 -7.30 11.54 -25.84
CA PRO A 323 -7.94 12.12 -27.02
C PRO A 323 -9.12 13.04 -26.65
N PRO A 324 -9.34 14.15 -27.37
CA PRO A 324 -10.31 15.19 -27.03
C PRO A 324 -11.77 14.77 -27.18
N SER A 325 -12.05 13.58 -27.73
CA SER A 325 -13.40 13.10 -28.01
C SER A 325 -14.09 12.44 -26.82
N LEU A 326 -13.40 12.26 -25.70
CA LEU A 326 -13.92 11.62 -24.50
C LEU A 326 -13.57 12.49 -23.30
N GLU A 327 -14.54 12.69 -22.42
CA GLU A 327 -14.24 13.16 -21.08
C GLU A 327 -13.51 12.03 -20.36
N ASN A 328 -12.33 12.32 -19.86
CA ASN A 328 -11.48 11.33 -19.22
C ASN A 328 -11.35 11.65 -17.75
N VAL A 329 -11.52 10.63 -16.93
CA VAL A 329 -11.34 10.74 -15.50
C VAL A 329 -10.12 9.91 -15.09
N LEU A 330 -9.25 10.52 -14.32
CA LEU A 330 -8.10 9.91 -13.68
C LEU A 330 -8.48 9.55 -12.25
N ASP A 331 -8.44 8.27 -11.93
CA ASP A 331 -8.65 7.82 -10.56
C ASP A 331 -7.31 7.46 -9.92
N LEU A 332 -7.10 7.94 -8.71
CA LEU A 332 -5.97 7.63 -7.85
C LEU A 332 -6.50 6.88 -6.64
N PHE A 333 -6.08 5.63 -6.47
CA PHE A 333 -6.52 4.79 -5.35
C PHE A 333 -5.44 4.63 -4.29
N PRO A 334 -5.85 4.54 -3.01
CA PRO A 334 -4.94 4.22 -1.92
C PRO A 334 -4.49 2.76 -1.96
N VAL A 335 -3.20 2.53 -1.78
CA VAL A 335 -2.64 1.17 -1.64
C VAL A 335 -2.32 0.90 -0.17
N SER A 336 -2.77 -0.24 0.34
CA SER A 336 -2.63 -0.58 1.76
C SER A 336 -1.18 -0.88 2.16
N THR A 337 -0.74 -0.47 3.35
CA THR A 337 0.59 -0.87 3.86
C THR A 337 0.69 -2.38 4.07
N SER A 338 -0.41 -3.08 4.36
CA SER A 338 -0.44 -4.54 4.42
C SER A 338 -0.06 -5.16 3.07
N PHE A 339 -0.58 -4.62 1.96
CA PHE A 339 -0.22 -5.04 0.61
C PHE A 339 1.27 -4.77 0.33
N LEU A 340 1.82 -3.64 0.78
CA LEU A 340 3.26 -3.38 0.68
C LEU A 340 4.09 -4.37 1.48
N SER A 341 3.67 -4.70 2.70
CA SER A 341 4.38 -5.67 3.55
C SER A 341 4.39 -7.07 2.94
N GLU A 342 3.28 -7.47 2.30
CA GLU A 342 3.15 -8.76 1.62
C GLU A 342 4.03 -8.79 0.36
N THR A 343 3.92 -7.77 -0.49
CA THR A 343 4.70 -7.69 -1.74
C THR A 343 6.20 -7.41 -1.51
N ALA A 344 6.57 -6.85 -0.37
CA ALA A 344 7.97 -6.70 0.05
C ALA A 344 8.56 -8.03 0.53
N GLY A 345 7.76 -8.88 1.18
CA GLY A 345 8.20 -10.12 1.84
C GLY A 345 8.93 -11.08 0.89
N ASP A 346 8.54 -11.13 -0.37
CA ASP A 346 9.17 -11.98 -1.40
C ASP A 346 10.63 -11.62 -1.69
N SER A 347 11.02 -10.38 -1.39
CA SER A 347 12.38 -9.87 -1.65
C SER A 347 13.34 -10.02 -0.47
N GLY A 348 12.83 -10.41 0.71
CA GLY A 348 13.61 -10.44 1.96
C GLY A 348 13.89 -9.07 2.60
N TYR A 349 13.27 -8.00 2.08
CA TYR A 349 13.31 -6.66 2.65
C TYR A 349 11.97 -6.31 3.30
N SER A 350 12.00 -5.43 4.31
CA SER A 350 10.77 -4.86 4.87
C SER A 350 10.20 -3.78 3.94
N ALA A 351 8.88 -3.55 3.99
CA ALA A 351 8.24 -2.50 3.20
C ALA A 351 8.85 -1.10 3.46
N THR A 352 9.23 -0.80 4.70
CA THR A 352 9.87 0.46 5.07
C THR A 352 11.30 0.62 4.53
N GLU A 353 11.96 -0.49 4.18
CA GLU A 353 13.26 -0.45 3.52
C GLU A 353 13.14 -0.29 2.00
N LEU A 354 12.05 -0.82 1.41
CA LEU A 354 11.82 -0.76 -0.03
C LEU A 354 11.13 0.51 -0.50
N PHE A 355 10.33 1.15 0.35
CA PHE A 355 9.47 2.28 -0.06
C PHE A 355 9.68 3.49 0.84
N ILE A 356 9.89 4.67 0.22
CA ILE A 356 10.06 5.96 0.93
C ILE A 356 8.92 6.95 0.67
N SER A 357 7.98 6.61 -0.20
CA SER A 357 6.79 7.42 -0.47
C SER A 357 5.53 6.62 -0.28
N GLY A 358 4.40 7.33 -0.22
CA GLY A 358 3.09 6.74 -0.44
C GLY A 358 3.02 5.97 -1.75
N VAL A 359 2.42 4.79 -1.69
CA VAL A 359 2.08 3.98 -2.85
C VAL A 359 0.65 4.30 -3.25
N PHE A 360 0.44 4.48 -4.55
CA PHE A 360 -0.86 4.80 -5.11
C PHE A 360 -1.05 4.00 -6.40
N GLU A 361 -2.30 3.71 -6.71
CA GLU A 361 -2.70 3.13 -7.97
C GLU A 361 -3.32 4.21 -8.84
N ILE A 362 -2.95 4.24 -10.11
CA ILE A 362 -3.47 5.19 -11.09
C ILE A 362 -4.20 4.44 -12.19
N THR A 363 -5.46 4.80 -12.41
CA THR A 363 -6.30 4.22 -13.46
C THR A 363 -7.01 5.32 -14.22
N THR A 364 -7.46 5.03 -15.43
CA THR A 364 -8.25 5.95 -16.24
C THR A 364 -9.55 5.31 -16.66
N HIS A 365 -10.60 6.11 -16.73
CA HIS A 365 -11.86 5.70 -17.33
C HIS A 365 -12.47 6.83 -18.17
N HIS A 366 -13.29 6.43 -19.15
CA HIS A 366 -14.03 7.37 -19.99
C HIS A 366 -15.40 7.64 -19.37
N THR A 367 -15.77 8.90 -19.15
CA THR A 367 -17.18 9.25 -18.93
C THR A 367 -17.86 9.26 -20.29
N TYR A 368 -18.63 8.22 -20.57
CA TYR A 368 -19.49 8.23 -21.75
C TYR A 368 -20.61 9.24 -21.53
N PRO A 369 -20.92 10.10 -22.53
CA PRO A 369 -22.15 10.88 -22.49
C PRO A 369 -23.32 9.91 -22.34
N ARG A 370 -24.28 10.27 -21.47
CA ARG A 370 -25.40 9.45 -20.95
C ARG A 370 -26.34 8.84 -22.00
N THR A 371 -25.84 8.02 -22.92
CA THR A 371 -26.65 7.39 -23.98
C THR A 371 -26.52 5.88 -24.09
N ALA A 372 -25.59 5.26 -23.40
CA ALA A 372 -25.54 3.80 -23.35
C ALA A 372 -24.74 3.33 -22.13
N ILE A 373 -25.39 2.53 -21.29
CA ILE A 373 -24.78 1.81 -20.19
C ILE A 373 -23.82 0.77 -20.78
N SER A 374 -22.52 1.05 -20.73
CA SER A 374 -21.48 0.05 -20.93
C SER A 374 -20.58 -0.02 -19.71
N VAL A 375 -20.23 -1.25 -19.33
CA VAL A 375 -19.13 -1.60 -18.43
C VAL A 375 -17.96 -0.65 -18.67
N MET A 376 -17.60 0.16 -17.66
CA MET A 376 -16.46 1.08 -17.72
C MET A 376 -15.19 0.27 -17.55
N GLU A 377 -14.79 -0.43 -18.61
CA GLU A 377 -13.57 -1.23 -18.64
C GLU A 377 -12.40 -0.33 -18.24
N THR A 378 -11.73 -0.68 -17.15
CA THR A 378 -10.45 -0.06 -16.77
C THR A 378 -9.46 -0.42 -17.86
N VAL A 379 -9.19 0.54 -18.73
CA VAL A 379 -8.26 0.34 -19.83
C VAL A 379 -6.87 0.55 -19.28
N ASP A 380 -6.03 -0.49 -19.37
CA ASP A 380 -4.60 -0.29 -19.25
C ASP A 380 -4.15 0.63 -20.36
N HIS A 381 -3.91 1.88 -20.00
CA HIS A 381 -3.62 2.93 -20.97
C HIS A 381 -2.15 3.29 -20.88
N VAL A 382 -1.47 3.22 -22.03
CA VAL A 382 -0.17 3.87 -22.22
C VAL A 382 -0.43 5.30 -22.64
N PHE A 383 0.00 6.28 -21.87
CA PHE A 383 -0.32 7.68 -22.14
C PHE A 383 0.46 8.17 -23.37
N SER A 384 -0.22 8.95 -24.23
CA SER A 384 0.43 9.56 -25.41
C SER A 384 1.47 10.61 -25.01
N VAL A 385 1.20 11.29 -23.89
CA VAL A 385 2.11 12.18 -23.19
C VAL A 385 2.23 11.65 -21.77
N PRO A 386 3.43 11.44 -21.20
CA PRO A 386 3.55 10.90 -19.86
C PRO A 386 3.08 11.90 -18.79
N ILE A 387 2.47 11.40 -17.71
CA ILE A 387 2.18 12.18 -16.52
C ILE A 387 3.50 12.44 -15.79
N THR A 388 3.73 13.66 -15.30
CA THR A 388 4.94 13.97 -14.52
C THR A 388 4.64 13.81 -13.04
N LEU A 389 5.44 13.00 -12.36
CA LEU A 389 5.39 12.85 -10.90
C LEU A 389 6.51 13.69 -10.30
N GLU A 390 6.16 14.56 -9.35
CA GLU A 390 7.10 15.42 -8.65
C GLU A 390 7.08 15.10 -7.15
N ILE A 391 8.24 14.72 -6.61
CA ILE A 391 8.44 14.41 -5.21
C ILE A 391 9.20 15.58 -4.60
N ARG A 392 8.69 16.13 -3.51
CA ARG A 392 9.24 17.31 -2.84
C ARG A 392 9.65 16.96 -1.41
N ASN A 393 10.58 17.74 -0.86
CA ASN A 393 10.95 17.73 0.56
C ASN A 393 11.57 16.41 1.06
N ILE A 394 12.24 15.61 0.20
CA ILE A 394 13.07 14.51 0.69
C ILE A 394 14.33 15.12 1.34
N ARG A 395 14.31 15.26 2.66
CA ARG A 395 15.44 15.80 3.44
C ARG A 395 16.29 14.64 3.96
N SER A 396 17.15 14.11 3.12
CA SER A 396 18.23 13.21 3.54
C SER A 396 19.53 13.63 2.85
N GLU A 397 20.57 13.88 3.64
CA GLU A 397 21.91 14.21 3.11
C GLU A 397 22.57 13.04 2.37
N LYS A 398 21.96 11.85 2.44
CA LYS A 398 22.44 10.60 1.82
C LYS A 398 21.46 10.01 0.81
N PHE A 399 20.51 10.80 0.31
CA PHE A 399 19.61 10.34 -0.75
C PHE A 399 20.39 10.18 -2.06
N ASP A 400 20.71 8.95 -2.44
CA ASP A 400 21.40 8.63 -3.69
C ASP A 400 20.39 8.26 -4.78
N LEU A 401 20.34 9.07 -5.84
CA LEU A 401 19.43 8.85 -6.98
C LEU A 401 19.65 7.51 -7.69
N GLU A 402 20.83 6.91 -7.58
CA GLU A 402 21.11 5.61 -8.20
C GLU A 402 20.44 4.44 -7.45
N GLU A 403 20.19 4.61 -6.16
CA GLU A 403 19.56 3.60 -5.29
C GLU A 403 18.03 3.63 -5.35
N TRP A 404 17.42 4.70 -5.87
CA TRP A 404 15.96 4.89 -5.85
C TRP A 404 15.40 5.07 -7.26
N CYS A 405 14.22 4.52 -7.50
CA CYS A 405 13.53 4.61 -8.79
C CYS A 405 12.02 4.77 -8.59
N LEU A 406 11.31 5.11 -9.66
CA LEU A 406 9.87 4.90 -9.75
C LEU A 406 9.63 3.40 -9.96
N GLY A 407 9.17 2.71 -8.92
CA GLY A 407 8.76 1.32 -8.98
C GLY A 407 7.34 1.17 -9.51
N LYS A 408 7.12 0.17 -10.35
CA LYS A 408 5.81 -0.30 -10.80
C LYS A 408 5.62 -1.75 -10.34
N TYR A 409 4.46 -2.04 -9.76
CA TYR A 409 4.11 -3.42 -9.43
C TYR A 409 3.65 -4.17 -10.69
N THR A 410 4.19 -5.36 -10.89
CA THR A 410 3.88 -6.26 -12.01
C THR A 410 3.50 -7.65 -11.49
N GLU A 411 3.08 -8.56 -12.37
CA GLU A 411 2.84 -9.97 -12.01
C GLU A 411 4.06 -10.65 -11.37
N ASN A 412 5.27 -10.17 -11.67
CA ASN A 412 6.53 -10.69 -11.13
C ASN A 412 7.05 -9.89 -9.93
N GLY A 413 6.22 -9.00 -9.36
CA GLY A 413 6.60 -8.12 -8.27
C GLY A 413 7.03 -6.72 -8.70
N TRP A 414 7.73 -6.03 -7.81
CA TRP A 414 8.15 -4.63 -7.99
C TRP A 414 9.37 -4.50 -8.92
N VAL A 415 9.23 -3.67 -9.95
CA VAL A 415 10.29 -3.40 -10.94
C VAL A 415 10.46 -1.89 -11.12
N CYS A 416 11.70 -1.41 -11.30
CA CYS A 416 11.95 -0.01 -11.65
C CYS A 416 11.43 0.31 -13.07
N ASP A 417 10.46 1.22 -13.17
CA ASP A 417 9.82 1.67 -14.42
C ASP A 417 10.37 3.02 -14.92
N GLY A 418 10.92 3.83 -14.01
CA GLY A 418 11.51 5.12 -14.33
C GLY A 418 12.59 5.56 -13.34
N ASP A 419 13.57 6.32 -13.82
CA ASP A 419 14.59 6.90 -12.97
C ASP A 419 14.09 8.23 -12.35
N LEU A 420 14.69 8.61 -11.22
CA LEU A 420 14.45 9.89 -10.57
C LEU A 420 15.46 10.92 -11.08
N THR A 421 14.98 12.13 -11.37
CA THR A 421 15.81 13.25 -11.80
C THR A 421 15.66 14.40 -10.81
N GLU A 422 16.76 14.90 -10.25
CA GLU A 422 16.72 16.10 -9.42
C GLU A 422 16.58 17.34 -10.30
N VAL A 423 15.55 18.15 -10.03
CA VAL A 423 15.24 19.36 -10.80
C VAL A 423 15.56 20.61 -10.00
N ASP A 424 15.35 20.56 -8.69
CA ASP A 424 15.75 21.58 -7.72
C ASP A 424 16.13 20.87 -6.41
N ARG A 425 16.73 21.60 -5.46
CA ARG A 425 17.16 21.03 -4.18
C ARG A 425 16.00 20.34 -3.47
N ALA A 426 16.14 19.02 -3.26
CA ALA A 426 15.11 18.16 -2.66
C ALA A 426 13.78 18.12 -3.44
N VAL A 427 13.82 18.36 -4.75
CA VAL A 427 12.71 18.19 -5.68
C VAL A 427 13.11 17.26 -6.81
N TYR A 428 12.43 16.12 -6.88
CA TYR A 428 12.74 15.04 -7.80
C TYR A 428 11.56 14.81 -8.74
N ARG A 429 11.85 14.56 -10.02
CA ARG A 429 10.84 14.27 -11.04
C ARG A 429 11.06 12.94 -11.70
N THR A 430 9.95 12.32 -12.08
CA THR A 430 9.92 11.13 -12.90
C THR A 430 8.64 11.10 -13.75
N LEU A 431 8.56 10.15 -14.68
CA LEU A 431 7.50 10.09 -15.70
C LEU A 431 6.70 8.80 -15.58
N LEU A 432 5.40 8.95 -15.38
CA LEU A 432 4.42 7.86 -15.42
C LEU A 432 3.96 7.69 -16.87
N LYS A 433 4.28 6.54 -17.46
CA LYS A 433 3.97 6.24 -18.87
C LYS A 433 2.66 5.47 -19.06
N SER A 434 2.14 4.88 -18.00
CA SER A 434 0.91 4.09 -18.06
C SER A 434 0.15 4.10 -16.74
N THR A 435 -1.04 3.51 -16.76
CA THR A 435 -1.77 3.07 -15.56
C THR A 435 -1.03 1.96 -14.81
N GLY A 436 -1.37 1.77 -13.52
CA GLY A 436 -0.81 0.74 -12.64
C GLY A 436 -0.58 1.19 -11.20
N ILE A 437 0.09 0.35 -10.42
CA ILE A 437 0.45 0.62 -9.02
C ILE A 437 1.89 1.12 -8.96
N PHE A 438 2.11 2.30 -8.38
CA PHE A 438 3.39 2.99 -8.37
C PHE A 438 3.84 3.41 -6.98
N ALA A 439 5.16 3.35 -6.76
CA ALA A 439 5.82 3.74 -5.53
C ALA A 439 7.22 4.30 -5.81
N ILE A 440 7.78 5.11 -4.90
CA ILE A 440 9.23 5.34 -4.91
C ILE A 440 9.91 4.15 -4.24
N TYR A 441 10.61 3.38 -5.07
CA TYR A 441 11.08 2.05 -4.78
C TYR A 441 12.60 2.00 -4.72
N TYR A 442 13.13 1.29 -3.73
CA TYR A 442 14.54 1.01 -3.61
C TYR A 442 14.94 0.02 -4.70
N ARG A 443 15.92 0.40 -5.52
CA ARG A 443 16.52 -0.47 -6.52
C ARG A 443 17.24 -1.58 -5.78
N ILE A 444 16.56 -2.73 -5.64
CA ILE A 444 17.20 -3.93 -5.10
C ILE A 444 18.41 -4.18 -6.00
N PRO A 445 19.64 -4.12 -5.48
CA PRO A 445 20.80 -4.46 -6.27
C PRO A 445 20.57 -5.90 -6.66
N GLU A 446 20.39 -6.18 -7.97
CA GLU A 446 20.22 -7.53 -8.50
C GLU A 446 21.23 -8.36 -7.76
N SER A 447 20.75 -9.23 -6.87
CA SER A 447 21.57 -9.91 -5.87
C SER A 447 22.78 -10.37 -6.62
N GLY A 448 23.92 -9.72 -6.36
CA GLY A 448 24.99 -9.76 -7.32
C GLY A 448 25.15 -11.22 -7.70
N VAL A 449 24.97 -11.54 -8.99
CA VAL A 449 25.92 -12.47 -9.59
C VAL A 449 27.20 -11.90 -9.05
N ILE A 450 27.79 -12.54 -8.03
CA ILE A 450 28.94 -11.99 -7.34
C ILE A 450 29.90 -11.87 -8.50
N VAL A 451 30.03 -10.67 -9.05
CA VAL A 451 31.03 -10.38 -10.04
C VAL A 451 32.22 -10.40 -9.11
N ILE A 452 32.76 -11.60 -8.91
CA ILE A 452 33.98 -11.79 -8.18
C ILE A 452 34.95 -11.05 -9.06
N THR A 453 35.11 -9.76 -8.77
CA THR A 453 36.10 -8.89 -9.38
C THR A 453 37.39 -9.70 -9.40
N GLU A 454 38.15 -9.67 -10.49
CA GLU A 454 39.37 -10.49 -10.61
C GLU A 454 40.30 -10.33 -9.38
N GLU A 455 40.24 -9.19 -8.71
CA GLU A 455 40.91 -8.92 -7.44
C GLU A 455 40.44 -9.81 -6.27
N SER A 456 39.13 -10.02 -6.10
CA SER A 456 38.59 -10.88 -5.05
C SER A 456 38.81 -12.37 -5.35
N LYS A 457 38.86 -12.77 -6.64
CA LYS A 457 39.28 -14.15 -7.01
C LYS A 457 40.71 -14.44 -6.57
N MET A 458 41.64 -13.49 -6.78
CA MET A 458 43.03 -13.64 -6.35
C MET A 458 43.18 -13.71 -4.83
N LYS A 459 42.41 -12.91 -4.07
CA LYS A 459 42.46 -12.96 -2.59
C LYS A 459 41.92 -14.29 -2.05
N ILE A 460 40.83 -14.80 -2.62
CA ILE A 460 40.24 -16.09 -2.20
C ILE A 460 41.18 -17.27 -2.54
N THR A 461 41.82 -17.25 -3.71
CA THR A 461 42.81 -18.29 -4.08
C THR A 461 44.08 -18.22 -3.24
N ALA A 462 44.54 -17.02 -2.86
CA ALA A 462 45.69 -16.90 -1.95
C ALA A 462 45.38 -17.49 -0.56
N ILE A 463 44.19 -17.23 -0.02
CA ILE A 463 43.77 -17.77 1.29
C ILE A 463 43.58 -19.29 1.23
N SER A 464 43.04 -19.83 0.12
CA SER A 464 42.88 -21.28 -0.03
C SER A 464 44.24 -21.99 -0.14
N ILE A 465 45.22 -21.41 -0.84
CA ILE A 465 46.58 -21.96 -0.91
C ILE A 465 47.26 -21.92 0.46
N LEU A 466 47.14 -20.81 1.19
CA LEU A 466 47.71 -20.68 2.53
C LEU A 466 47.10 -21.70 3.51
N THR A 467 45.78 -21.88 3.50
CA THR A 467 45.10 -22.84 4.39
C THR A 467 45.47 -24.28 4.05
N VAL A 468 45.52 -24.65 2.76
CA VAL A 468 45.98 -25.98 2.34
C VAL A 468 47.44 -26.21 2.72
N SER A 469 48.32 -25.22 2.51
CA SER A 469 49.73 -25.34 2.90
C SER A 469 49.90 -25.51 4.42
N TYR A 470 49.09 -24.80 5.22
CA TYR A 470 49.10 -24.91 6.67
C TYR A 470 48.70 -26.33 7.13
N ILE A 471 47.62 -26.87 6.57
CA ILE A 471 47.12 -28.19 6.94
C ILE A 471 48.08 -29.29 6.48
N VAL A 472 48.59 -29.22 5.25
CA VAL A 472 49.40 -30.30 4.66
C VAL A 472 50.84 -30.29 5.18
N VAL A 473 51.40 -29.14 5.54
CA VAL A 473 52.81 -29.03 5.96
C VAL A 473 52.94 -28.89 7.47
N PHE A 474 52.23 -27.92 8.08
CA PHE A 474 52.48 -27.59 9.48
C PHE A 474 51.86 -28.59 10.45
N VAL A 475 50.69 -29.15 10.16
CA VAL A 475 50.07 -30.17 11.01
C VAL A 475 50.93 -31.44 11.12
N PRO A 476 51.43 -32.06 10.03
CA PRO A 476 52.31 -33.22 10.15
C PRO A 476 53.67 -32.88 10.76
N LEU A 477 54.25 -31.69 10.51
CA LEU A 477 55.47 -31.25 11.20
C LEU A 477 55.26 -31.14 12.70
N PHE A 478 54.15 -30.53 13.13
CA PHE A 478 53.81 -30.42 14.54
C PHE A 478 53.58 -31.79 15.18
N TYR A 479 52.92 -32.70 14.45
CA TYR A 479 52.72 -34.08 14.89
C TYR A 479 54.05 -34.82 15.08
N VAL A 480 54.99 -34.71 14.12
CA VAL A 480 56.32 -35.32 14.21
C VAL A 480 57.09 -34.73 15.40
N PHE A 481 57.08 -33.41 15.55
CA PHE A 481 57.74 -32.71 16.65
C PHE A 481 57.19 -33.16 18.02
N TRP A 482 55.87 -33.20 18.15
CA TRP A 482 55.21 -33.69 19.35
C TRP A 482 55.57 -35.15 19.66
N ARG A 483 55.65 -36.01 18.64
CA ARG A 483 56.07 -37.40 18.79
C ARG A 483 57.53 -37.52 19.26
N LEU A 484 58.44 -36.71 18.72
CA LEU A 484 59.85 -36.67 19.14
C LEU A 484 59.99 -36.22 20.60
N LEU A 485 59.26 -35.18 21.02
CA LEU A 485 59.24 -34.74 22.43
C LEU A 485 58.74 -35.84 23.36
N ARG A 486 57.73 -36.60 22.94
CA ARG A 486 57.22 -37.75 23.70
C ARG A 486 58.27 -38.86 23.83
N PHE A 487 59.02 -39.15 22.78
CA PHE A 487 60.12 -40.11 22.83
C PHE A 487 61.24 -39.66 23.76
N ARG A 488 61.64 -38.39 23.71
CA ARG A 488 62.65 -37.83 24.61
C ARG A 488 62.26 -38.00 26.08
N LYS A 489 61.01 -37.66 26.46
CA LYS A 489 60.51 -37.87 27.82
C LYS A 489 60.55 -39.33 28.26
N LYS A 490 60.26 -40.28 27.36
CA LYS A 490 60.38 -41.72 27.66
C LYS A 490 61.83 -42.15 27.85
N LEU A 491 62.75 -41.61 27.04
CA LEU A 491 64.18 -41.91 27.12
C LEU A 491 64.80 -41.39 28.43
N GLU A 492 64.43 -40.18 28.85
CA GLU A 492 64.86 -39.61 30.14
C GLU A 492 64.35 -40.48 31.31
N LYS A 493 63.09 -40.94 31.28
CA LYS A 493 62.58 -41.88 32.29
C LYS A 493 63.34 -43.22 32.30
N ALA A 494 63.61 -43.80 31.14
CA ALA A 494 64.38 -45.04 31.04
C ALA A 494 65.81 -44.88 31.58
N LYS A 495 66.45 -43.74 31.30
CA LYS A 495 67.77 -43.40 31.85
C LYS A 495 67.75 -43.35 33.38
N THR A 496 66.76 -42.69 33.98
CA THR A 496 66.63 -42.64 35.45
C THR A 496 66.43 -44.01 36.10
N LEU A 497 65.70 -44.93 35.45
CA LEU A 497 65.50 -46.29 35.95
C LEU A 497 66.78 -47.14 35.88
N LEU A 498 67.60 -46.96 34.85
CA LEU A 498 68.90 -47.64 34.73
C LEU A 498 69.88 -47.15 35.79
N GLU A 499 69.92 -45.85 36.08
CA GLU A 499 70.78 -45.29 37.13
C GLU A 499 70.40 -45.81 38.54
N LEU A 500 69.09 -45.98 38.82
CA LEU A 500 68.61 -46.60 40.06
C LEU A 500 69.04 -48.07 40.21
N ASN A 501 68.93 -48.88 39.15
CA ASN A 501 69.31 -50.29 39.19
C ASN A 501 70.83 -50.51 39.31
N VAL A 502 71.65 -49.63 38.73
CA VAL A 502 73.12 -49.70 38.88
C VAL A 502 73.59 -49.26 40.27
N GLY A 503 72.83 -48.40 40.95
CA GLY A 503 73.05 -48.04 42.35
C GLY A 503 72.86 -49.23 43.30
N ASP A 504 71.83 -50.03 43.08
CA ASP A 504 71.49 -51.16 43.96
C ASP A 504 72.48 -52.34 43.83
N ALA A 505 73.00 -52.59 42.63
CA ALA A 505 74.05 -53.60 42.41
C ALA A 505 75.37 -53.29 43.13
N ARG A 506 75.67 -52.01 43.41
CA ARG A 506 76.83 -51.59 44.24
C ARG A 506 76.58 -51.73 45.75
N GLY A 507 75.33 -51.73 46.19
CA GLY A 507 74.95 -51.96 47.59
C GLY A 507 75.13 -53.42 48.03
N VAL A 508 74.85 -54.37 47.14
CA VAL A 508 74.96 -55.82 47.44
C VAL A 508 76.42 -56.29 47.56
N ARG A 509 77.37 -55.64 46.88
CA ARG A 509 78.80 -56.01 46.94
C ARG A 509 79.53 -55.58 48.22
N ARG A 510 78.91 -54.75 49.09
CA ARG A 510 79.47 -54.35 50.40
C ARG A 510 78.99 -55.22 51.58
N ARG A 511 78.13 -56.21 51.37
CA ARG A 511 77.68 -57.14 52.42
C ARG A 511 78.32 -58.54 52.35
N ILE A 512 79.30 -58.76 51.47
CA ILE A 512 80.01 -60.05 51.30
C ILE A 512 81.53 -59.86 51.42
N ALA A 513 81.99 -58.86 52.17
CA ALA A 513 83.40 -58.69 52.53
C ALA A 513 83.52 -58.55 54.05
#